data_AF-A0A4R8DBH0-F1
#
_entry.id   AF-A0A4R8DBH0-F1
#
_cell.length_a   1.000
_cell.length_b   1.000
_cell.length_c   1.000
_cell.angle_alpha   90.00
_cell.angle_beta   90.00
_cell.angle_gamma   90.00
#
_symmetry.space_group_name_H-M   'P 1'
#
loop_
_entity.id
_entity.type
_entity.pdbx_description
1 polymer ?
#
loop_
_entity_poly.entity_id
_entity_poly.type
_entity_poly.pdbx_seq_one_letter_code
_entity_poly.pdbx_strand_id
1 'polypeptide(L)'
;MAGGVPSGWTTLERTLGGDPRGSSANALTSEFLGDYVYAAATNDRAVAVWNDAGNAGVCPAINSYRASLYTAAPGAPPNVLAACPATFGNTDILGGSYADPTP
;
A
#
# COMPACT_ATOMS: atom_id res chain seq x y z
N MET A 1 -32.49 14.06 -6.76
CA MET A 1 -31.02 13.96 -6.66
C MET A 1 -30.54 15.10 -5.78
N ALA A 2 -30.07 14.83 -4.56
CA ALA A 2 -29.61 15.87 -3.65
C ALA A 2 -28.18 16.28 -4.00
N GLY A 3 -28.00 17.47 -4.59
CA GLY A 3 -26.71 18.18 -4.63
C GLY A 3 -25.54 17.58 -5.43
N GLY A 4 -25.75 16.55 -6.26
CA GLY A 4 -24.66 15.93 -7.04
C GLY A 4 -23.68 15.11 -6.20
N VAL A 5 -24.03 14.79 -4.96
CA VAL A 5 -23.20 13.93 -4.09
C VAL A 5 -23.23 12.51 -4.63
N PRO A 6 -22.07 11.91 -4.98
CA PRO A 6 -22.00 10.51 -5.38
C PRO A 6 -22.55 9.60 -4.27
N SER A 7 -23.41 8.67 -4.64
CA SER A 7 -24.03 7.70 -3.73
C SER A 7 -24.23 6.36 -4.45
N GLY A 8 -24.63 5.30 -3.73
CA GLY A 8 -24.87 3.99 -4.34
C GLY A 8 -23.60 3.21 -4.68
N TRP A 9 -22.54 3.36 -3.89
CA TRP A 9 -21.27 2.67 -4.11
C TRP A 9 -21.42 1.15 -4.03
N THR A 10 -20.78 0.45 -4.97
CA THR A 10 -20.52 -0.99 -4.88
C THR A 10 -19.03 -1.26 -4.99
N THR A 11 -18.57 -2.41 -4.49
CA THR A 11 -17.17 -2.82 -4.61
C THR A 11 -16.99 -3.62 -5.90
N LEU A 12 -16.14 -3.14 -6.80
CA LEU A 12 -15.73 -3.87 -8.01
C LEU A 12 -14.49 -4.75 -7.78
N GLU A 13 -13.56 -4.27 -6.96
CA GLU A 13 -12.32 -4.97 -6.63
C GLU A 13 -11.90 -4.69 -5.19
N ARG A 14 -11.37 -5.71 -4.51
CA ARG A 14 -10.73 -5.60 -3.20
C ARG A 14 -9.74 -6.75 -3.04
N THR A 15 -8.47 -6.41 -2.97
CA THR A 15 -7.42 -7.37 -2.66
C THR A 15 -7.43 -7.78 -1.20
N LEU A 16 -6.72 -8.86 -0.89
CA LEU A 16 -6.47 -9.25 0.50
C LEU A 16 -5.74 -8.12 1.22
N GLY A 17 -6.04 -7.91 2.50
CA GLY A 17 -5.34 -6.91 3.30
C GLY A 17 -3.85 -7.24 3.44
N GLY A 18 -3.00 -6.22 3.31
CA GLY A 18 -1.57 -6.29 3.61
C GLY A 18 -1.20 -5.37 4.77
N ASP A 19 0.03 -5.49 5.26
CA ASP A 19 0.58 -4.61 6.29
C ASP A 19 1.60 -3.65 5.66
N PRO A 20 1.30 -2.34 5.55
CA PRO A 20 2.22 -1.35 4.97
C PRO A 20 3.56 -1.24 5.69
N ARG A 21 3.67 -1.73 6.93
CA ARG A 21 4.96 -1.86 7.64
C ARG A 21 5.90 -2.85 6.98
N GLY A 22 5.39 -3.72 6.12
CA GLY A 22 6.16 -4.63 5.28
C GLY A 22 6.99 -3.94 4.19
N SER A 23 6.89 -2.62 4.02
CA SER A 23 7.66 -1.86 3.03
C SER A 23 8.22 -0.55 3.60
N SER A 24 9.05 0.14 2.82
CA SER A 24 9.70 1.38 3.25
C SER A 24 10.15 2.27 2.09
N ALA A 25 10.20 3.58 2.35
CA ALA A 25 11.03 4.48 1.57
C ALA A 25 12.52 4.15 1.78
N ASN A 26 13.38 4.55 0.83
CA ASN A 26 14.82 4.20 0.79
C ASN A 26 15.58 4.51 2.09
N ALA A 27 15.21 5.58 2.80
CA ALA A 27 15.86 5.98 4.05
C ALA A 27 15.47 5.12 5.27
N LEU A 28 14.54 4.17 5.12
CA LEU A 28 14.01 3.30 6.18
C LEU A 28 13.18 4.00 7.27
N THR A 29 13.07 5.33 7.22
CA THR A 29 12.45 6.16 8.27
C THR A 29 10.92 6.18 8.20
N SER A 30 10.31 5.80 7.08
CA SER A 30 8.86 5.81 6.88
C SER A 30 8.38 4.55 6.18
N GLU A 31 7.17 4.12 6.55
CA GLU A 31 6.37 3.17 5.76
C GLU A 31 6.11 3.76 4.37
N PHE A 32 5.99 2.91 3.36
CA PHE A 32 5.77 3.36 1.99
C PHE A 32 4.89 2.38 1.23
N LEU A 33 3.63 2.74 1.07
CA LEU A 33 2.71 2.15 0.10
C LEU A 33 2.74 3.11 -1.09
N GLY A 34 3.43 2.70 -2.16
CA GLY A 34 4.10 3.63 -3.05
C GLY A 34 3.23 4.42 -4.03
N ASP A 35 3.88 4.91 -5.08
CA ASP A 35 3.25 5.55 -6.22
C ASP A 35 2.37 4.55 -7.01
N TYR A 36 1.59 5.03 -7.98
CA TYR A 36 0.74 4.20 -8.86
C TYR A 36 -0.59 3.73 -8.26
N VAL A 37 -1.29 4.62 -7.55
CA VAL A 37 -2.70 4.45 -7.17
C VAL A 37 -3.56 5.37 -8.04
N TYR A 38 -4.16 4.80 -9.08
CA TYR A 38 -4.94 5.53 -10.08
C TYR A 38 -6.19 4.76 -10.50
N ALA A 39 -7.25 5.50 -10.80
CA ALA A 39 -8.45 4.98 -11.44
C ALA A 39 -8.96 5.96 -12.51
N ALA A 40 -9.50 5.42 -13.59
CA ALA A 40 -10.20 6.17 -14.62
C ALA A 40 -11.45 5.39 -15.06
N ALA A 41 -12.51 6.11 -15.43
CA ALA A 41 -13.77 5.49 -15.82
C ALA A 41 -14.43 6.20 -17.01
N THR A 42 -15.15 5.42 -17.81
CA THR A 42 -16.15 5.83 -18.80
C THR A 42 -17.55 5.51 -18.27
N ASN A 43 -18.58 5.72 -19.08
CA ASN A 43 -19.95 5.37 -18.72
C ASN A 43 -20.17 3.85 -18.57
N ASP A 44 -19.31 3.02 -19.17
CA ASP A 44 -19.50 1.57 -19.29
C ASP A 44 -18.33 0.75 -18.72
N ARG A 45 -17.26 1.40 -18.27
CA ARG A 45 -16.03 0.72 -17.87
C ARG A 45 -15.19 1.54 -16.91
N ALA A 46 -14.43 0.86 -16.06
CA ALA A 46 -13.37 1.42 -15.25
C ALA A 46 -12.06 0.66 -15.44
N VAL A 47 -10.94 1.36 -15.28
CA VAL A 47 -9.59 0.78 -15.15
C VAL A 47 -8.95 1.33 -13.88
N ALA A 48 -8.20 0.49 -13.18
CA ALA A 48 -7.48 0.90 -11.98
C ALA A 48 -6.12 0.23 -11.90
N VAL A 49 -5.18 0.92 -11.25
CA VAL A 49 -3.87 0.41 -10.85
C VAL A 49 -3.66 0.81 -9.40
N TRP A 50 -3.14 -0.09 -8.58
CA TRP A 50 -2.88 0.18 -7.16
C TRP A 50 -1.67 -0.61 -6.66
N ASN A 51 -1.04 -0.10 -5.61
CA ASN A 51 0.01 -0.81 -4.91
C ASN A 51 -0.60 -1.72 -3.83
N ASP A 52 -0.08 -2.94 -3.73
CA ASP A 52 -0.55 -3.98 -2.82
C ASP A 52 0.60 -4.50 -1.96
N ALA A 53 0.35 -4.67 -0.66
CA ALA A 53 1.33 -5.17 0.32
C ALA A 53 0.93 -6.54 0.90
N GLY A 54 0.04 -7.28 0.23
CA GLY A 54 -0.42 -8.60 0.69
C GLY A 54 0.69 -9.63 0.77
N ASN A 55 1.71 -9.50 -0.08
CA ASN A 55 2.89 -10.37 -0.08
C ASN A 55 4.09 -9.80 0.70
N ALA A 56 3.94 -8.64 1.34
CA ALA A 56 5.00 -7.96 2.06
C ALA A 56 5.13 -8.50 3.50
N GLY A 57 6.35 -8.90 3.88
CA GLY A 57 6.65 -9.35 5.23
C GLY A 57 7.04 -8.19 6.14
N VAL A 58 6.36 -8.02 7.27
CA VAL A 58 6.75 -7.01 8.28
C VAL A 58 8.13 -7.31 8.84
N CYS A 59 8.98 -6.28 8.93
CA CYS A 59 10.30 -6.37 9.55
C CYS A 59 10.30 -5.69 10.93
N PRO A 60 10.32 -6.45 12.05
CA PRO A 60 10.33 -5.88 13.40
C PRO A 60 11.52 -4.95 13.66
N ALA A 61 12.71 -5.25 13.12
CA ALA A 61 13.89 -4.42 13.30
C ALA A 61 13.71 -3.01 12.70
N ILE A 62 13.02 -2.90 11.57
CA ILE A 62 12.69 -1.61 10.97
C ILE A 62 11.64 -0.88 11.80
N ASN A 63 10.64 -1.58 12.35
CA ASN A 63 9.67 -0.96 13.25
C ASN A 63 10.35 -0.39 14.51
N SER A 64 11.28 -1.13 15.11
CA SER A 64 12.08 -0.66 16.25
C SER A 64 12.95 0.55 15.87
N TYR A 65 13.61 0.52 14.71
CA TYR A 65 14.39 1.65 14.21
C TYR A 65 13.52 2.90 14.02
N ARG A 66 12.38 2.78 13.32
CA ARG A 66 11.43 3.89 13.10
C ARG A 66 10.92 4.46 14.42
N ALA A 67 10.54 3.61 15.38
CA ALA A 67 10.12 4.05 16.70
C ALA A 67 11.25 4.82 17.43
N SER A 68 12.51 4.38 17.28
CA SER A 68 13.66 5.02 17.92
C SER A 68 13.92 6.45 17.41
N LEU A 69 13.51 6.78 16.18
CA LEU A 69 13.65 8.13 15.61
C LEU A 69 12.91 9.21 16.40
N TYR A 70 11.92 8.81 17.21
CA TYR A 70 11.13 9.72 18.05
C TYR A 70 11.65 9.82 19.50
N THR A 71 12.90 9.40 19.72
CA THR A 71 13.57 9.49 21.02
C THR A 71 14.77 10.43 20.95
N ALA A 72 15.34 10.78 22.12
CA ALA A 72 16.52 11.65 22.19
C ALA A 72 17.80 11.01 21.62
N ALA A 73 17.83 9.68 21.46
CA ALA A 73 18.99 8.95 20.97
C ALA A 73 18.53 7.82 20.00
N PRO A 74 18.25 8.16 18.73
CA PRO A 74 17.83 7.17 17.75
C PRO A 74 18.88 6.08 17.54
N GLY A 75 18.41 4.85 17.29
CA GLY A 75 19.27 3.74 16.89
C GLY A 75 19.78 3.90 15.46
N ALA A 76 20.76 3.09 15.09
CA ALA A 76 21.19 2.98 13.69
C ALA A 76 20.16 2.22 12.85
N PRO A 77 20.03 2.53 11.55
CA PRO A 77 19.20 1.74 10.64
C PRO A 77 19.67 0.28 10.60
N PRO A 78 18.77 -0.71 10.57
CA PRO A 78 19.14 -2.11 10.55
C PRO A 78 19.70 -2.52 9.19
N ASN A 79 20.58 -3.52 9.17
CA ASN A 79 20.94 -4.20 7.93
C ASN A 79 19.74 -5.04 7.46
N VAL A 80 19.00 -4.53 6.47
CA VAL A 80 17.76 -5.15 5.95
C VAL A 80 18.01 -6.59 5.49
N LEU A 81 19.10 -6.85 4.78
CA LEU A 81 19.42 -8.19 4.26
C LEU A 81 19.64 -9.23 5.36
N ALA A 82 20.10 -8.78 6.54
CA ALA A 82 20.37 -9.67 7.67
C ALA A 82 19.20 -9.76 8.66
N ALA A 83 18.42 -8.69 8.80
CA ALA A 83 17.44 -8.53 9.89
C ALA A 83 15.97 -8.68 9.46
N CYS A 84 15.68 -8.61 8.16
CA CYS A 84 14.31 -8.63 7.66
C CYS A 84 13.99 -9.94 6.92
N PRO A 85 12.70 -10.34 6.85
CA PRO A 85 12.29 -11.43 5.99
C PRO A 85 12.61 -11.10 4.52
N ALA A 86 12.84 -12.13 3.70
CA ALA A 86 13.11 -11.95 2.27
C ALA A 86 11.95 -11.27 1.51
N THR A 87 10.74 -11.27 2.10
CA THR A 87 9.54 -10.62 1.57
C THR A 87 9.38 -9.17 2.04
N PHE A 88 10.32 -8.60 2.82
CA PHE A 88 10.26 -7.18 3.15
C PHE A 88 10.49 -6.34 1.89
N GLY A 89 9.60 -5.36 1.65
CA GLY A 89 9.57 -4.54 0.45
C GLY A 89 8.89 -5.21 -0.75
N ASN A 90 8.34 -6.42 -0.59
CA ASN A 90 7.62 -7.13 -1.65
C ASN A 90 6.21 -6.56 -1.82
N THR A 91 6.13 -5.32 -2.31
CA THR A 91 4.88 -4.70 -2.73
C THR A 91 4.71 -4.83 -4.22
N ASP A 92 3.50 -5.17 -4.63
CA ASP A 92 3.15 -5.45 -6.01
C ASP A 92 2.34 -4.29 -6.60
N ILE A 93 2.49 -4.06 -7.90
CA ILE A 93 1.57 -3.18 -8.64
C ILE A 93 0.53 -4.07 -9.29
N LEU A 94 -0.69 -3.99 -8.78
CA LEU A 94 -1.85 -4.70 -9.32
C LEU A 94 -2.67 -3.76 -10.19
N GLY A 95 -3.43 -4.34 -11.11
CA GLY A 95 -4.28 -3.59 -11.98
C GLY A 95 -5.43 -4.42 -12.48
N GLY A 96 -6.50 -3.74 -12.90
CA GLY A 96 -7.69 -4.41 -13.37
C GLY A 96 -8.57 -3.50 -14.20
N SER A 97 -9.55 -4.13 -14.82
CA SER A 97 -10.53 -3.45 -15.64
C SER A 97 -11.90 -4.09 -15.48
N TYR A 98 -12.91 -3.25 -15.25
CA TYR A 98 -14.21 -3.67 -14.76
C TYR A 98 -15.30 -3.02 -15.61
N ALA A 99 -16.31 -3.79 -16.00
CA ALA A 99 -17.50 -3.24 -16.65
C ALA A 99 -18.35 -2.45 -15.63
N ASP A 100 -19.17 -1.53 -16.11
CA ASP A 100 -20.20 -0.89 -15.28
C ASP A 100 -21.14 -1.98 -14.70
N PRO A 101 -21.26 -2.09 -13.36
CA PRO A 101 -22.14 -3.06 -12.71
C PRO A 101 -23.63 -2.66 -12.77
N THR A 102 -23.95 -1.47 -13.28
CA THR A 102 -25.32 -0.96 -13.44
C THR A 102 -25.69 -0.92 -14.94
N PRO A 103 -26.45 -1.90 -15.45
CA PRO A 103 -26.91 -1.93 -16.84
C PRO A 103 -27.86 -0.78 -17.21
#